data_AF-A0A4P5W1H8-F1
#
_entry.id   AF-A0A4P5W1H8-F1
#
_cell.length_a   1.000
_cell.length_b   1.000
_cell.length_c   1.000
_cell.angle_alpha   90.00
_cell.angle_beta   90.00
_cell.angle_gamma   90.00
#
_symmetry.space_group_name_H-M   'P 1'
#
loop_
_entity.id
_entity.type
_entity.pdbx_description
1 polymer ?
#
loop_
_entity_poly.entity_id
_entity_poly.type
_entity_poly.pdbx_seq_one_letter_code
_entity_poly.pdbx_strand_id
1 'polypeptide(L)'
;MHLLLLQLALAAPVDVLRDESVARAISGDCPGAEPGLIRRTEAIPDDLGARLVLDACRYGGTQRGMARSDLASLYNVSAPYDPGVLLKRRDSTAADVARLRREAQLALGTLVRAMVAAKEFEEAQEALAQLEPQVGESGATAALRLLIERSQNGAAPTWSLAAQTFGAYPDDPDVVEELARLTFDDAGHAAPEMLDAIFARGRSTAKFNALLGMLRNKDGAGCLARAARFSVPESERATLDAIRYRCAVAAPDLRAADALVGTSRTALDARTQALHARLLADNGRYDEALALLEPKLDAEPLAVEVALEVYAKQGRGDKVEALAADQPAGSTARLSAATALASAKQYAPALLLVEGTCAAYSGKNAALCTKLVDVSHRGLGR
;
A
#
# COMPACT_ATOMS: atom_id res chain seq x y z
N MET A 1 -32.28 -25.44 3.01
CA MET A 1 -33.21 -24.58 3.78
C MET A 1 -32.50 -23.88 4.94
N HIS A 2 -31.69 -24.58 5.75
CA HIS A 2 -31.00 -23.99 6.91
C HIS A 2 -29.96 -22.90 6.58
N LEU A 3 -29.26 -23.02 5.45
CA LEU A 3 -28.30 -21.98 4.98
C LEU A 3 -28.99 -20.69 4.49
N LEU A 4 -30.24 -20.77 4.02
CA LEU A 4 -30.98 -19.62 3.52
C LEU A 4 -31.54 -18.76 4.65
N LEU A 5 -32.00 -19.40 5.75
CA LEU A 5 -32.47 -18.74 6.96
C LEU A 5 -31.33 -18.01 7.69
N LEU A 6 -30.13 -18.58 7.70
CA LEU A 6 -28.95 -17.95 8.31
C LEU A 6 -28.47 -16.71 7.54
N GLN A 7 -28.54 -16.74 6.20
CA GLN A 7 -28.19 -15.58 5.36
C GLN A 7 -29.22 -14.45 5.45
N LEU A 8 -30.51 -14.79 5.60
CA LEU A 8 -31.57 -13.80 5.82
C LEU A 8 -31.46 -13.10 7.19
N ALA A 9 -31.02 -13.82 8.24
CA ALA A 9 -30.80 -13.24 9.57
C ALA A 9 -29.61 -12.26 9.63
N LEU A 10 -28.58 -12.46 8.81
CA LEU A 10 -27.40 -11.58 8.72
C LEU A 10 -27.67 -10.28 7.93
N ALA A 11 -28.74 -10.24 7.13
CA ALA A 11 -29.12 -9.10 6.31
C ALA A 11 -30.38 -8.35 6.83
N ALA A 12 -31.01 -8.85 7.89
CA ALA A 12 -32.24 -8.26 8.43
C ALA A 12 -31.94 -7.04 9.32
N PRO A 13 -32.80 -5.99 9.30
CA PRO A 13 -32.71 -4.89 10.25
C PRO A 13 -32.93 -5.38 11.69
N VAL A 14 -32.23 -4.77 12.64
CA VAL A 14 -32.09 -5.19 14.05
C VAL A 14 -33.44 -5.46 14.74
N ASP A 15 -34.49 -4.73 14.35
CA ASP A 15 -35.83 -4.87 14.93
C ASP A 15 -36.53 -6.20 14.58
N VAL A 16 -36.11 -6.87 13.49
CA VAL A 16 -36.63 -8.18 13.09
C VAL A 16 -35.99 -9.31 13.90
N LEU A 17 -34.78 -9.09 14.42
CA LEU A 17 -34.08 -10.04 15.30
C LEU A 17 -34.59 -9.98 16.76
N ARG A 18 -35.44 -8.99 17.08
CA ARG A 18 -36.12 -8.86 18.37
C ARG A 18 -37.38 -9.73 18.50
N ASP A 19 -37.83 -10.37 17.41
CA ASP A 19 -38.97 -11.27 17.45
C ASP A 19 -38.58 -12.61 18.09
N GLU A 20 -39.21 -12.91 19.23
CA GLU A 20 -38.96 -14.11 20.04
C GLU A 20 -39.16 -15.42 19.26
N SER A 21 -40.00 -15.40 18.22
CA SER A 21 -40.25 -16.55 17.35
C SER A 21 -39.10 -16.82 16.37
N VAL A 22 -38.40 -15.78 15.92
CA VAL A 22 -37.20 -15.89 15.07
C VAL A 22 -36.00 -16.35 15.90
N ALA A 23 -35.83 -15.82 17.12
CA ALA A 23 -34.80 -16.25 18.05
C ALA A 23 -34.97 -17.73 18.47
N ARG A 24 -36.20 -18.19 18.70
CA ARG A 24 -36.48 -19.60 18.99
C ARG A 24 -36.20 -20.52 17.79
N ALA A 25 -36.55 -20.10 16.57
CA ALA A 25 -36.28 -20.86 15.35
C ALA A 25 -34.77 -21.05 15.11
N ILE A 26 -33.94 -20.06 15.42
CA ILE A 26 -32.47 -20.16 15.34
C ILE A 26 -31.91 -21.04 16.47
N SER A 27 -32.48 -20.95 17.69
CA SER A 27 -32.02 -21.75 18.84
C SER A 27 -32.34 -23.25 18.75
N GLY A 28 -33.43 -23.61 18.05
CA GLY A 28 -33.83 -25.00 17.86
C GLY A 28 -32.86 -25.82 17.01
N ASP A 29 -32.04 -25.16 16.18
CA ASP A 29 -31.13 -25.79 15.22
C ASP A 29 -29.63 -25.74 15.66
N CYS A 30 -29.29 -25.17 16.83
CA CYS A 30 -27.92 -25.24 17.39
C CYS A 30 -27.80 -26.38 18.43
N PRO A 31 -27.10 -27.50 18.12
CA PRO A 31 -26.88 -28.55 19.10
C PRO A 31 -25.87 -28.07 20.16
N GLY A 32 -26.38 -27.68 21.34
CA GLY A 32 -25.56 -27.38 22.54
C GLY A 32 -25.79 -26.03 23.21
N ALA A 33 -26.67 -25.16 22.70
CA ALA A 33 -27.02 -23.91 23.36
C ALA A 33 -28.11 -24.15 24.41
N GLU A 34 -27.81 -24.01 25.71
CA GLU A 34 -28.86 -23.97 26.73
C GLU A 34 -29.58 -22.61 26.75
N PRO A 35 -30.90 -22.58 27.03
CA PRO A 35 -31.69 -21.34 27.12
C PRO A 35 -31.14 -20.28 28.10
N GLY A 36 -30.25 -20.68 29.02
CA GLY A 36 -29.61 -19.80 30.00
C GLY A 36 -28.53 -18.87 29.44
N LEU A 37 -27.99 -19.14 28.23
CA LEU A 37 -26.96 -18.28 27.62
C LEU A 37 -27.55 -16.93 27.16
N ILE A 38 -28.82 -16.93 26.75
CA ILE A 38 -29.54 -15.75 26.22
C ILE A 38 -29.98 -14.79 27.34
N ARG A 39 -30.24 -15.31 28.56
CA ARG A 39 -30.59 -14.45 29.72
C ARG A 39 -29.40 -13.71 30.33
N ARG A 40 -28.15 -14.12 30.03
CA ARG A 40 -26.94 -13.47 30.59
C ARG A 40 -26.33 -12.43 29.66
N THR A 41 -26.87 -12.27 28.45
CA THR A 41 -26.45 -11.28 27.46
C THR A 41 -27.15 -9.92 27.59
N GLU A 42 -28.10 -9.77 28.53
CA GLU A 42 -28.79 -8.48 28.82
C GLU A 42 -27.87 -7.38 29.39
N ALA A 43 -26.59 -7.68 29.65
CA ALA A 43 -25.58 -6.74 30.17
C ALA A 43 -24.50 -6.37 29.13
N ILE A 44 -24.64 -6.80 27.88
CA ILE A 44 -23.71 -6.50 26.77
C ILE A 44 -24.47 -5.62 25.77
N PRO A 45 -23.86 -4.60 25.15
CA PRO A 45 -24.49 -3.87 24.05
C PRO A 45 -25.08 -4.85 23.01
N ASP A 46 -26.36 -4.64 22.69
CA ASP A 46 -27.26 -5.64 22.09
C ASP A 46 -26.80 -6.22 20.73
N ASP A 47 -25.84 -5.58 20.07
CA ASP A 47 -25.29 -5.94 18.77
C ASP A 47 -24.10 -6.92 18.85
N LEU A 48 -23.31 -6.87 19.94
CA LEU A 48 -22.11 -7.69 20.12
C LEU A 48 -22.46 -9.08 20.67
N GLY A 49 -23.45 -9.16 21.58
CA GLY A 49 -23.90 -10.41 22.19
C GLY A 49 -24.48 -11.41 21.19
N ALA A 50 -25.30 -10.93 20.25
CA ALA A 50 -25.90 -11.76 19.21
C ALA A 50 -24.86 -12.32 18.22
N ARG A 51 -23.83 -11.54 17.89
CA ARG A 51 -22.75 -11.95 16.98
C ARG A 51 -21.80 -12.97 17.61
N LEU A 52 -21.47 -12.81 18.89
CA LEU A 52 -20.66 -13.77 19.64
C LEU A 52 -21.34 -15.15 19.76
N VAL A 53 -22.66 -15.19 19.93
CA VAL A 53 -23.44 -16.44 19.98
C VAL A 53 -23.44 -17.15 18.62
N LEU A 54 -23.55 -16.39 17.51
CA LEU A 54 -23.51 -16.94 16.15
C LEU A 54 -22.13 -17.50 15.78
N ASP A 55 -21.05 -16.83 16.17
CA ASP A 55 -19.69 -17.35 15.96
C ASP A 55 -19.38 -18.55 16.86
N ALA A 56 -19.88 -18.59 18.09
CA ALA A 56 -19.78 -19.75 18.97
C ALA A 56 -20.50 -20.99 18.38
N CYS A 57 -21.69 -20.81 17.79
CA CYS A 57 -22.37 -21.90 17.06
C CYS A 57 -21.59 -22.35 15.82
N ARG A 58 -20.86 -21.46 15.14
CA ARG A 58 -20.04 -21.77 13.96
C ARG A 58 -18.79 -22.58 14.31
N TYR A 59 -18.14 -22.30 15.44
CA TYR A 59 -16.91 -22.98 15.87
C TYR A 59 -17.15 -24.23 16.74
N GLY A 60 -18.24 -24.28 17.51
CA GLY A 60 -18.57 -25.41 18.37
C GLY A 60 -18.89 -26.73 17.64
N GLY A 61 -19.20 -26.67 16.35
CA GLY A 61 -19.54 -27.85 15.54
C GLY A 61 -18.36 -28.73 15.11
N THR A 62 -17.10 -28.32 15.35
CA THR A 62 -15.95 -28.99 14.70
C THR A 62 -14.97 -29.72 15.62
N GLN A 63 -15.02 -29.61 16.96
CA GLN A 63 -14.06 -30.34 17.81
C GLN A 63 -14.68 -30.91 19.09
N ARG A 64 -14.72 -32.24 19.17
CA ARG A 64 -14.90 -33.00 20.42
C ARG A 64 -13.61 -32.86 21.24
N GLY A 65 -13.67 -32.20 22.40
CA GLY A 65 -12.54 -32.26 23.35
C GLY A 65 -12.36 -31.15 24.37
N MET A 66 -13.30 -30.21 24.57
CA MET A 66 -13.23 -29.28 25.72
C MET A 66 -14.23 -29.67 26.79
N ALA A 67 -13.80 -29.67 28.05
CA ALA A 67 -14.69 -29.78 29.19
C ALA A 67 -15.52 -28.48 29.30
N ARG A 68 -16.82 -28.61 29.59
CA ARG A 68 -17.80 -27.50 29.71
C ARG A 68 -17.36 -26.37 30.65
N SER A 69 -16.46 -26.62 31.60
CA SER A 69 -15.92 -25.61 32.52
C SER A 69 -14.96 -24.60 31.86
N ASP A 70 -14.29 -25.00 30.78
CA ASP A 70 -13.19 -24.22 30.19
C ASP A 70 -13.73 -23.14 29.25
N LEU A 71 -14.84 -23.43 28.56
CA LEU A 71 -15.57 -22.47 27.72
C LEU A 71 -16.27 -21.39 28.54
N ALA A 72 -16.81 -21.72 29.72
CA ALA A 72 -17.46 -20.75 30.61
C ALA A 72 -16.47 -19.72 31.19
N SER A 73 -15.19 -20.09 31.28
CA SER A 73 -14.12 -19.22 31.78
C SER A 73 -13.58 -18.28 30.69
N LEU A 74 -13.68 -18.66 29.42
CA LEU A 74 -13.26 -17.85 28.26
C LEU A 74 -14.20 -16.68 27.94
N TYR A 75 -15.47 -16.76 28.36
CA TYR A 75 -16.50 -15.79 27.97
C TYR A 75 -17.13 -15.01 29.14
N ASN A 76 -16.55 -15.10 30.34
CA ASN A 76 -17.03 -14.30 31.48
C ASN A 76 -16.39 -12.90 31.46
N VAL A 77 -16.94 -11.99 30.64
CA VAL A 77 -16.40 -10.64 30.37
C VAL A 77 -16.50 -9.68 31.57
N SER A 78 -17.13 -10.09 32.68
CA SER A 78 -17.30 -9.26 33.89
C SER A 78 -16.19 -9.43 34.94
N ALA A 79 -15.18 -10.27 34.70
CA ALA A 79 -13.99 -10.35 35.53
C ALA A 79 -12.74 -10.10 34.67
N PRO A 80 -11.73 -9.36 35.17
CA PRO A 80 -10.50 -9.14 34.42
C PRO A 80 -9.87 -10.49 34.10
N TYR A 81 -9.63 -10.72 32.81
CA TYR A 81 -8.85 -11.87 32.33
C TYR A 81 -7.48 -11.79 33.00
N ASP A 82 -7.21 -12.68 33.96
CA ASP A 82 -5.90 -12.83 34.60
C ASP A 82 -5.24 -14.10 34.02
N PRO A 83 -4.32 -13.98 33.05
CA PRO A 83 -3.57 -15.11 32.53
C PRO A 83 -2.84 -15.89 33.65
N GLY A 84 -2.54 -15.22 34.77
CA GLY A 84 -1.93 -15.79 35.96
C GLY A 84 -2.73 -16.92 36.61
N VAL A 85 -4.05 -16.99 36.40
CA VAL A 85 -4.91 -18.03 36.98
C VAL A 85 -4.77 -19.36 36.24
N LEU A 86 -4.56 -19.33 34.91
CA LEU A 86 -4.25 -20.54 34.13
C LEU A 86 -2.76 -20.92 34.21
N LEU A 87 -1.88 -19.92 34.35
CA LEU A 87 -0.44 -20.12 34.55
C LEU A 87 -0.06 -20.67 35.93
N LYS A 88 -0.96 -20.57 36.93
CA LYS A 88 -0.76 -21.12 38.29
C LYS A 88 -1.19 -22.57 38.45
N ARG A 89 -1.75 -23.23 37.42
CA ARG A 89 -1.92 -24.69 37.48
C ARG A 89 -0.53 -25.33 37.49
N ARG A 90 -0.29 -26.15 38.52
CA ARG A 90 1.01 -26.74 38.84
C ARG A 90 1.57 -27.66 37.73
N ASP A 91 0.75 -27.99 36.73
CA ASP A 91 1.02 -28.98 35.68
C ASP A 91 0.97 -28.39 34.25
N SER A 92 0.84 -27.07 34.08
CA SER A 92 0.83 -26.47 32.74
C SER A 92 2.22 -26.60 32.10
N THR A 93 2.32 -27.29 30.96
CA THR A 93 3.60 -27.39 30.27
C THR A 93 3.94 -26.06 29.59
N ALA A 94 5.23 -25.80 29.33
CA ALA A 94 5.66 -24.64 28.55
C ALA A 94 4.97 -24.57 27.17
N ALA A 95 4.60 -25.73 26.60
CA ALA A 95 3.87 -25.82 25.35
C ALA A 95 2.41 -25.34 25.47
N ASP A 96 1.74 -25.65 26.58
CA ASP A 96 0.37 -25.20 26.85
C ASP A 96 0.30 -23.69 27.05
N VAL A 97 1.28 -23.13 27.76
CA VAL A 97 1.43 -21.68 27.93
C VAL A 97 1.66 -20.99 26.59
N ALA A 98 2.55 -21.52 25.76
CA ALA A 98 2.80 -20.97 24.43
C ALA A 98 1.59 -21.09 23.49
N ARG A 99 0.77 -22.14 23.64
CA ARG A 99 -0.47 -22.31 22.90
C ARG A 99 -1.53 -21.29 23.32
N LEU A 100 -1.79 -21.16 24.62
CA LEU A 100 -2.77 -20.20 25.16
C LEU A 100 -2.41 -18.76 24.79
N ARG A 101 -1.12 -18.41 24.83
CA ARG A 101 -0.64 -17.09 24.38
C ARG A 101 -0.97 -16.82 22.90
N ARG A 102 -0.78 -17.82 22.03
CA ARG A 102 -1.13 -17.72 20.60
C ARG A 102 -2.63 -17.60 20.36
N GLU A 103 -3.45 -18.34 21.12
CA GLU A 103 -4.91 -18.25 21.03
C GLU A 103 -5.40 -16.87 21.51
N ALA A 104 -4.82 -16.32 22.58
CA ALA A 104 -5.11 -14.95 23.05
C ALA A 104 -4.67 -13.88 22.04
N GLN A 105 -3.51 -14.03 21.39
CA GLN A 105 -3.06 -13.17 20.29
C GLN A 105 -4.02 -13.16 19.11
N LEU A 106 -4.51 -14.33 18.71
CA LEU A 106 -5.49 -14.47 17.63
C LEU A 106 -6.84 -13.86 17.99
N ALA A 107 -7.29 -14.02 19.23
CA ALA A 107 -8.53 -13.42 19.72
C ALA A 107 -8.42 -11.89 19.77
N LEU A 108 -7.33 -11.35 20.32
CA LEU A 108 -7.04 -9.91 20.36
C LEU A 108 -6.98 -9.33 18.94
N GLY A 109 -6.23 -9.98 18.05
CA GLY A 109 -6.18 -9.58 16.65
C GLY A 109 -7.55 -9.58 15.97
N THR A 110 -8.43 -10.52 16.33
CA THR A 110 -9.81 -10.57 15.80
C THR A 110 -10.68 -9.46 16.36
N LEU A 111 -10.54 -9.13 17.64
CA LEU A 111 -11.24 -8.00 18.28
C LEU A 111 -10.80 -6.68 17.66
N VAL A 112 -9.50 -6.43 17.55
CA VAL A 112 -8.93 -5.21 16.92
C VAL A 112 -9.37 -5.11 15.46
N ARG A 113 -9.39 -6.23 14.72
CA ARG A 113 -9.96 -6.29 13.37
C ARG A 113 -11.41 -5.85 13.31
N ALA A 114 -12.24 -6.28 14.26
CA ALA A 114 -13.66 -5.93 14.32
C ALA A 114 -13.85 -4.43 14.61
N MET A 115 -13.11 -3.88 15.57
CA MET A 115 -13.19 -2.46 15.94
C MET A 115 -12.67 -1.54 14.83
N VAL A 116 -11.55 -1.89 14.18
CA VAL A 116 -11.05 -1.15 13.00
C VAL A 116 -12.04 -1.20 11.84
N ALA A 117 -12.69 -2.34 11.61
CA ALA A 117 -13.75 -2.47 10.59
C ALA A 117 -14.97 -1.58 10.88
N ALA A 118 -15.26 -1.36 12.16
CA ALA A 118 -16.34 -0.50 12.64
C ALA A 118 -15.97 0.99 12.63
N LYS A 119 -14.71 1.36 12.33
CA LYS A 119 -14.14 2.71 12.48
C LYS A 119 -14.08 3.20 13.93
N GLU A 120 -14.08 2.26 14.87
CA GLU A 120 -13.99 2.46 16.32
C GLU A 120 -12.52 2.44 16.75
N PHE A 121 -11.77 3.45 16.28
CA PHE A 121 -10.31 3.49 16.44
C PHE A 121 -9.86 3.79 17.88
N GLU A 122 -10.62 4.62 18.61
CA GLU A 122 -10.33 4.91 20.02
C GLU A 122 -10.61 3.69 20.90
N GLU A 123 -11.73 2.99 20.71
CA GLU A 123 -12.00 1.74 21.43
C GLU A 123 -10.99 0.65 21.07
N ALA A 124 -10.53 0.60 19.81
CA ALA A 124 -9.47 -0.32 19.41
C ALA A 124 -8.14 -0.05 20.11
N GLN A 125 -7.78 1.23 20.28
CA GLN A 125 -6.58 1.63 21.00
C GLN A 125 -6.68 1.33 22.50
N GLU A 126 -7.83 1.61 23.12
CA GLU A 126 -8.04 1.35 24.55
C GLU A 126 -8.02 -0.15 24.85
N ALA A 127 -8.68 -0.97 24.02
CA ALA A 127 -8.65 -2.42 24.13
C ALA A 127 -7.22 -2.98 23.94
N LEU A 128 -6.43 -2.40 23.02
CA LEU A 128 -5.03 -2.79 22.86
C LEU A 128 -4.20 -2.48 24.11
N ALA A 129 -4.33 -1.26 24.64
CA ALA A 129 -3.60 -0.80 25.82
C ALA A 129 -3.93 -1.63 27.08
N GLN A 130 -5.18 -2.07 27.23
CA GLN A 130 -5.59 -2.94 28.35
C GLN A 130 -5.03 -4.36 28.23
N LEU A 131 -4.82 -4.84 27.00
CA LEU A 131 -4.44 -6.24 26.74
C LEU A 131 -2.92 -6.41 26.51
N GLU A 132 -2.20 -5.35 26.15
CA GLU A 132 -0.74 -5.32 25.96
C GLU A 132 0.06 -5.95 27.13
N PRO A 133 -0.25 -5.69 28.43
CA PRO A 133 0.45 -6.32 29.55
C PRO A 133 0.27 -7.85 29.60
N GLN A 134 -0.78 -8.36 28.98
CA GLN A 134 -1.19 -9.75 29.06
C GLN A 134 -0.66 -10.58 27.88
N VAL A 135 -0.51 -9.95 26.71
CA VAL A 135 -0.11 -10.65 25.48
C VAL A 135 1.41 -10.62 25.27
N GLY A 136 2.10 -9.62 25.81
CA GLY A 136 3.56 -9.39 25.64
C GLY A 136 3.92 -8.87 24.25
N GLU A 137 5.21 -8.59 23.99
CA GLU A 137 5.76 -7.97 22.75
C GLU A 137 5.12 -8.47 21.45
N SER A 138 4.96 -9.79 21.32
CA SER A 138 4.32 -10.45 20.17
C SER A 138 2.85 -10.06 19.87
N GLY A 139 2.13 -9.47 20.82
CA GLY A 139 0.77 -8.97 20.63
C GLY A 139 0.70 -7.65 19.86
N ALA A 140 1.65 -6.74 20.10
CA ALA A 140 1.73 -5.45 19.43
C ALA A 140 2.06 -5.61 17.94
N THR A 141 2.97 -6.52 17.61
CA THR A 141 3.29 -6.93 16.23
C THR A 141 2.09 -7.52 15.51
N ALA A 142 1.33 -8.40 16.17
CA ALA A 142 0.12 -8.99 15.60
C ALA A 142 -0.96 -7.95 15.32
N ALA A 143 -1.13 -6.97 16.22
CA ALA A 143 -2.04 -5.85 16.03
C ALA A 143 -1.61 -4.97 14.84
N LEU A 144 -0.33 -4.59 14.79
CA LEU A 144 0.23 -3.78 13.69
C LEU A 144 0.02 -4.46 12.33
N ARG A 145 0.32 -5.76 12.22
CA ARG A 145 0.10 -6.53 10.99
C ARG A 145 -1.37 -6.50 10.54
N LEU A 146 -2.30 -6.69 11.47
CA LEU A 146 -3.74 -6.71 11.17
C LEU A 146 -4.30 -5.34 10.77
N LEU A 147 -3.73 -4.27 11.33
CA LEU A 147 -4.06 -2.91 10.93
C LEU A 147 -3.51 -2.57 9.54
N ILE A 148 -2.29 -3.00 9.22
CA ILE A 148 -1.71 -2.87 7.87
C ILE A 148 -2.59 -3.60 6.84
N GLU A 149 -2.98 -4.86 7.12
CA GLU A 149 -3.82 -5.68 6.21
C GLU A 149 -5.20 -5.07 5.91
N ARG A 150 -5.76 -4.28 6.82
CA ARG A 150 -7.12 -3.71 6.70
C ARG A 150 -7.15 -2.23 6.37
N SER A 151 -6.09 -1.47 6.65
CA SER A 151 -6.04 -0.07 6.24
C SER A 151 -5.91 0.00 4.73
N GLN A 152 -6.99 0.40 4.07
CA GLN A 152 -6.92 0.79 2.67
C GLN A 152 -6.05 2.06 2.59
N ASN A 153 -4.76 1.90 2.27
CA ASN A 153 -3.80 2.96 1.95
C ASN A 153 -3.58 4.02 3.04
N GLY A 154 -2.56 3.84 3.89
CA GLY A 154 -1.84 4.97 4.50
C GLY A 154 -2.66 5.95 5.34
N ALA A 155 -3.83 5.54 5.85
CA ALA A 155 -4.67 6.42 6.65
C ALA A 155 -3.90 6.88 7.91
N ALA A 156 -4.00 8.17 8.26
CA ALA A 156 -3.33 8.76 9.43
C ALA A 156 -3.44 7.96 10.74
N PRO A 157 -4.56 7.26 11.05
CA PRO A 157 -4.65 6.39 12.23
C PRO A 157 -3.65 5.21 12.20
N THR A 158 -3.39 4.62 11.04
CA THR A 158 -2.42 3.52 10.89
C THR A 158 -1.01 4.00 11.24
N TRP A 159 -0.63 5.19 10.76
CA TRP A 159 0.69 5.77 11.03
C TRP A 159 0.84 6.22 12.49
N SER A 160 -0.21 6.75 13.11
CA SER A 160 -0.20 7.10 14.53
C SER A 160 0.04 5.86 15.40
N LEU A 161 -0.66 4.76 15.11
CA LEU A 161 -0.48 3.52 15.85
C LEU A 161 0.89 2.89 15.59
N ALA A 162 1.35 2.87 14.33
CA ALA A 162 2.69 2.42 13.98
C ALA A 162 3.78 3.19 14.75
N ALA A 163 3.61 4.51 14.91
CA ALA A 163 4.50 5.35 15.72
C ALA A 163 4.49 5.00 17.20
N GLN A 164 3.31 4.77 17.77
CA GLN A 164 3.19 4.35 19.17
C GLN A 164 3.83 2.97 19.39
N THR A 165 3.52 1.99 18.54
CA THR A 165 4.10 0.64 18.59
C THR A 165 5.62 0.70 18.44
N PHE A 166 6.14 1.49 17.51
CA PHE A 166 7.58 1.68 17.35
C PHE A 166 8.22 2.37 18.57
N GLY A 167 7.58 3.38 19.15
CA GLY A 167 8.07 4.06 20.34
C GLY A 167 8.15 3.14 21.57
N ALA A 168 7.20 2.21 21.69
CA ALA A 168 7.19 1.20 22.75
C ALA A 168 8.22 0.08 22.49
N TYR A 169 8.40 -0.32 21.23
CA TYR A 169 9.22 -1.47 20.85
C TYR A 169 10.19 -1.14 19.69
N PRO A 170 11.12 -0.20 19.88
CA PRO A 170 11.98 0.26 18.78
C PRO A 170 12.97 -0.82 18.31
N ASP A 171 13.32 -1.75 19.19
CA ASP A 171 14.32 -2.80 18.96
C ASP A 171 13.71 -4.14 18.53
N ASP A 172 12.37 -4.25 18.45
CA ASP A 172 11.69 -5.48 18.03
C ASP A 172 11.81 -5.66 16.50
N PRO A 173 12.43 -6.77 16.03
CA PRO A 173 12.66 -7.00 14.61
C PRO A 173 11.37 -7.19 13.81
N ASP A 174 10.30 -7.73 14.42
CA ASP A 174 9.03 -7.93 13.72
C ASP A 174 8.29 -6.59 13.57
N VAL A 175 8.37 -5.69 14.56
CA VAL A 175 7.86 -4.32 14.45
C VAL A 175 8.58 -3.59 13.31
N VAL A 176 9.91 -3.69 13.23
CA VAL A 176 10.70 -3.10 12.14
C VAL A 176 10.30 -3.66 10.77
N GLU A 177 10.03 -4.95 10.66
CA GLU A 177 9.62 -5.59 9.40
C GLU A 177 8.21 -5.13 8.96
N GLU A 178 7.26 -5.01 9.88
CA GLU A 178 5.91 -4.51 9.55
C GLU A 178 5.93 -3.01 9.21
N LEU A 179 6.74 -2.19 9.90
CA LEU A 179 6.98 -0.80 9.51
C LEU A 179 7.56 -0.69 8.09
N ALA A 180 8.46 -1.61 7.72
CA ALA A 180 9.01 -1.65 6.38
C ALA A 180 7.96 -2.00 5.31
N ARG A 181 6.95 -2.81 5.64
CA ARG A 181 5.81 -3.07 4.75
C ARG A 181 4.92 -1.84 4.63
N LEU A 182 4.62 -1.18 5.74
CA LEU A 182 3.79 0.03 5.73
C LEU A 182 4.48 1.19 4.96
N THR A 183 5.80 1.34 5.10
CA THR A 183 6.59 2.32 4.34
C THR A 183 6.61 2.04 2.84
N PHE A 184 6.54 0.78 2.40
CA PHE A 184 6.41 0.47 0.97
C PHE A 184 5.12 1.06 0.37
N ASP A 185 4.04 1.04 1.14
CA ASP A 185 2.77 1.60 0.69
C ASP A 185 2.73 3.13 0.76
N ASP A 186 3.31 3.71 1.82
CA ASP A 186 3.23 5.15 2.08
C ASP A 186 4.39 5.71 2.94
N ALA A 187 5.62 5.60 2.47
CA ALA A 187 6.79 6.21 3.13
C ALA A 187 6.66 7.72 3.45
N GLY A 188 5.74 8.47 2.84
CA GLY A 188 5.57 9.90 3.07
C GLY A 188 5.19 10.27 4.51
N HIS A 189 4.58 9.33 5.24
CA HIS A 189 4.17 9.52 6.64
C HIS A 189 5.13 8.86 7.65
N ALA A 190 6.17 8.19 7.18
CA ALA A 190 7.14 7.55 8.05
C ALA A 190 8.07 8.59 8.70
N ALA A 191 8.14 8.56 10.02
CA ALA A 191 9.08 9.42 10.75
C ALA A 191 10.54 9.04 10.39
N PRO A 192 11.48 10.00 10.33
CA PRO A 192 12.89 9.72 10.04
C PRO A 192 13.49 8.63 10.92
N GLU A 193 13.13 8.58 12.19
CA GLU A 193 13.64 7.61 13.17
C GLU A 193 13.18 6.18 12.84
N MET A 194 11.97 6.01 12.30
CA MET A 194 11.48 4.70 11.84
C MET A 194 12.27 4.21 10.64
N LEU A 195 12.50 5.09 9.66
CA LEU A 195 13.32 4.76 8.49
C LEU A 195 14.73 4.37 8.95
N ASP A 196 15.33 5.15 9.84
CA ASP A 196 16.66 4.87 10.37
C ASP A 196 16.72 3.52 11.10
N ALA A 197 15.68 3.14 11.85
CA ALA A 197 15.58 1.82 12.46
C ALA A 197 15.44 0.70 11.43
N ILE A 198 14.64 0.89 10.36
CA ILE A 198 14.54 -0.07 9.24
C ILE A 198 15.91 -0.28 8.60
N PHE A 199 16.66 0.79 8.31
CA PHE A 199 17.97 0.67 7.69
C PHE A 199 19.06 0.14 8.63
N ALA A 200 18.95 0.40 9.94
CA ALA A 200 19.90 -0.12 10.92
C ALA A 200 19.66 -1.61 11.21
N ARG A 201 18.40 -2.04 11.36
CA ARG A 201 18.04 -3.34 11.97
C ARG A 201 17.20 -4.25 11.10
N GLY A 202 16.49 -3.70 10.11
CA GLY A 202 15.65 -4.48 9.22
C GLY A 202 16.44 -5.49 8.39
N ARG A 203 15.75 -6.49 7.87
CA ARG A 203 16.33 -7.41 6.86
C ARG A 203 16.49 -6.70 5.52
N SER A 204 17.22 -7.29 4.58
CA SER A 204 17.38 -6.72 3.24
C SER A 204 16.04 -6.39 2.57
N THR A 205 15.06 -7.30 2.69
CA THR A 205 13.70 -7.09 2.15
C THR A 205 13.03 -5.85 2.73
N ALA A 206 13.11 -5.65 4.05
CA ALA A 206 12.58 -4.47 4.72
C ALA A 206 13.23 -3.18 4.20
N LYS A 207 14.56 -3.18 4.05
CA LYS A 207 15.31 -2.03 3.53
C LYS A 207 14.95 -1.74 2.07
N PHE A 208 14.83 -2.77 1.22
CA PHE A 208 14.38 -2.61 -0.16
C PHE A 208 12.97 -2.03 -0.23
N ASN A 209 12.05 -2.54 0.60
CA ASN A 209 10.68 -2.04 0.68
C ASN A 209 10.63 -0.56 1.07
N ALA A 210 11.42 -0.15 2.06
CA ALA A 210 11.54 1.26 2.44
C ALA A 210 12.06 2.12 1.28
N LEU A 211 13.12 1.70 0.58
CA LEU A 211 13.64 2.45 -0.59
C LEU A 211 12.60 2.57 -1.71
N LEU A 212 11.88 1.49 -2.02
CA LEU A 212 10.82 1.50 -3.03
C LEU A 212 9.63 2.38 -2.62
N GLY A 213 9.29 2.40 -1.33
CA GLY A 213 8.30 3.30 -0.76
C GLY A 213 8.70 4.77 -0.90
N MET A 214 9.97 5.11 -0.66
CA MET A 214 10.50 6.46 -0.87
C MET A 214 10.40 6.89 -2.34
N LEU A 215 10.76 6.00 -3.27
CA LEU A 215 10.57 6.23 -4.71
C LEU A 215 9.11 6.48 -5.09
N ARG A 216 8.18 5.68 -4.55
CA ARG A 216 6.74 5.83 -4.79
C ARG A 216 6.22 7.19 -4.30
N ASN A 217 6.77 7.69 -3.20
CA ASN A 217 6.44 9.00 -2.61
C ASN A 217 7.29 10.15 -3.16
N LYS A 218 8.03 9.92 -4.26
CA LYS A 218 8.86 10.93 -4.94
C LYS A 218 9.99 11.51 -4.08
N ASP A 219 10.40 10.83 -3.01
CA ASP A 219 11.59 11.20 -2.23
C ASP A 219 12.85 10.54 -2.83
N GLY A 220 13.23 10.99 -4.03
CA GLY A 220 14.40 10.48 -4.73
C GLY A 220 15.71 10.76 -3.99
N ALA A 221 15.87 11.97 -3.45
CA ALA A 221 17.09 12.39 -2.75
C ALA A 221 17.29 11.62 -1.45
N GLY A 222 16.24 11.48 -0.64
CA GLY A 222 16.28 10.66 0.58
C GLY A 222 16.54 9.20 0.25
N CYS A 223 15.91 8.67 -0.81
CA CYS A 223 16.17 7.30 -1.25
C CYS A 223 17.64 7.10 -1.62
N LEU A 224 18.21 7.98 -2.45
CA LEU A 224 19.59 7.88 -2.91
C LEU A 224 20.58 7.94 -1.74
N ALA A 225 20.38 8.87 -0.81
CA ALA A 225 21.23 9.03 0.36
C ALA A 225 21.26 7.77 1.25
N ARG A 226 20.10 7.13 1.44
CA ARG A 226 19.98 5.89 2.23
C ARG A 226 20.52 4.67 1.47
N ALA A 227 20.18 4.54 0.18
CA ALA A 227 20.67 3.45 -0.66
C ALA A 227 22.20 3.45 -0.78
N ALA A 228 22.85 4.62 -0.79
CA ALA A 228 24.31 4.74 -0.82
C ALA A 228 25.01 4.15 0.42
N ARG A 229 24.37 4.23 1.59
CA ARG A 229 24.91 3.70 2.86
C ARG A 229 24.56 2.24 3.11
N PHE A 230 23.62 1.70 2.35
CA PHE A 230 23.14 0.34 2.51
C PHE A 230 24.11 -0.66 1.86
N SER A 231 24.55 -1.66 2.61
CA SER A 231 25.31 -2.81 2.12
C SER A 231 24.47 -4.08 2.16
N VAL A 232 24.57 -4.89 1.11
CA VAL A 232 23.87 -6.18 0.98
C VAL A 232 24.85 -7.30 0.64
N PRO A 233 24.50 -8.58 0.90
CA PRO A 233 25.24 -9.72 0.39
C PRO A 233 25.41 -9.67 -1.13
N GLU A 234 26.44 -10.34 -1.67
CA GLU A 234 26.74 -10.35 -3.11
C GLU A 234 25.52 -10.75 -3.96
N SER A 235 24.74 -11.72 -3.49
CA SER A 235 23.55 -12.23 -4.17
C SER A 235 22.46 -11.18 -4.38
N GLU A 236 22.48 -10.09 -3.62
CA GLU A 236 21.47 -9.02 -3.65
C GLU A 236 22.01 -7.71 -4.24
N ARG A 237 23.31 -7.65 -4.58
CA ARG A 237 23.96 -6.41 -5.04
C ARG A 237 23.32 -5.85 -6.31
N ALA A 238 22.97 -6.73 -7.25
CA ALA A 238 22.29 -6.33 -8.48
C ALA A 238 20.93 -5.65 -8.21
N THR A 239 20.16 -6.16 -7.24
CA THR A 239 18.89 -5.55 -6.83
C THR A 239 19.10 -4.17 -6.19
N LEU A 240 20.10 -4.05 -5.31
CA LEU A 240 20.43 -2.76 -4.71
C LEU A 240 20.89 -1.75 -5.75
N ASP A 241 21.75 -2.14 -6.69
CA ASP A 241 22.24 -1.23 -7.73
C ASP A 241 21.11 -0.77 -8.66
N ALA A 242 20.15 -1.63 -8.98
CA ALA A 242 18.94 -1.25 -9.71
C ALA A 242 18.10 -0.22 -8.94
N ILE A 243 17.93 -0.40 -7.62
CA ILE A 243 17.22 0.56 -6.76
C ILE A 243 17.98 1.88 -6.67
N ARG A 244 19.29 1.84 -6.44
CA ARG A 244 20.15 3.04 -6.41
C ARG A 244 20.04 3.84 -7.69
N TYR A 245 20.02 3.16 -8.84
CA TYR A 245 19.87 3.81 -10.13
C TYR A 245 18.51 4.51 -10.24
N ARG A 246 17.42 3.83 -9.86
CA ARG A 246 16.07 4.43 -9.83
C ARG A 246 16.03 5.65 -8.90
N CYS A 247 16.72 5.59 -7.75
CA CYS A 247 16.79 6.70 -6.81
C CYS A 247 17.64 7.86 -7.33
N ALA A 248 18.74 7.58 -8.02
CA ALA A 248 19.53 8.62 -8.69
C ALA A 248 18.72 9.34 -9.78
N VAL A 249 17.99 8.58 -10.60
CA VAL A 249 17.10 9.14 -11.63
C VAL A 249 15.95 9.96 -11.01
N ALA A 250 15.37 9.49 -9.90
CA ALA A 250 14.33 10.21 -9.17
C ALA A 250 14.86 11.44 -8.40
N ALA A 251 16.16 11.47 -8.07
CA ALA A 251 16.86 12.58 -7.39
C ALA A 251 17.46 13.61 -8.36
N PRO A 252 17.01 13.64 -9.62
CA PRO A 252 17.76 14.14 -10.79
C PRO A 252 19.31 14.16 -10.73
N ASP A 253 19.95 13.15 -10.13
CA ASP A 253 21.42 13.11 -10.00
C ASP A 253 22.05 12.32 -11.17
N LEU A 254 22.43 13.04 -12.23
CA LEU A 254 23.02 12.44 -13.41
C LEU A 254 24.35 11.73 -13.12
N ARG A 255 25.19 12.26 -12.23
CA ARG A 255 26.48 11.64 -11.91
C ARG A 255 26.29 10.30 -11.21
N ALA A 256 25.38 10.25 -10.24
CA ALA A 256 25.04 9.02 -9.55
C ALA A 256 24.37 8.01 -10.50
N ALA A 257 23.48 8.47 -11.38
CA ALA A 257 22.83 7.61 -12.37
C ALA A 257 23.87 7.00 -13.34
N ASP A 258 24.77 7.80 -13.89
CA ASP A 258 25.80 7.35 -14.82
C ASP A 258 26.78 6.35 -14.19
N ALA A 259 27.17 6.56 -12.94
CA ALA A 259 28.04 5.64 -12.21
C ALA A 259 27.45 4.23 -12.07
N LEU A 260 26.12 4.11 -12.20
CA LEU A 260 25.37 2.87 -12.11
C LEU A 260 24.97 2.32 -13.49
N VAL A 261 25.24 3.08 -14.57
CA VAL A 261 25.12 2.58 -15.94
C VAL A 261 26.23 1.57 -16.18
N GLY A 262 25.86 0.32 -16.46
CA GLY A 262 26.83 -0.76 -16.67
C GLY A 262 26.76 -1.85 -15.61
N THR A 263 26.48 -1.49 -14.36
CA THR A 263 26.26 -2.46 -13.27
C THR A 263 24.85 -3.04 -13.29
N SER A 264 23.87 -2.23 -13.73
CA SER A 264 22.44 -2.58 -13.74
C SER A 264 21.88 -2.92 -15.15
N ARG A 265 22.75 -3.21 -16.14
CA ARG A 265 22.40 -3.23 -17.59
C ARG A 265 21.24 -4.15 -17.99
N THR A 266 20.84 -5.11 -17.17
CA THR A 266 19.80 -6.10 -17.50
C THR A 266 18.47 -5.92 -16.76
N ALA A 267 18.32 -4.93 -15.87
CA ALA A 267 17.21 -4.93 -14.89
C ALA A 267 16.28 -3.71 -14.91
N LEU A 268 16.50 -2.72 -15.78
CA LEU A 268 15.72 -1.48 -15.74
C LEU A 268 14.52 -1.54 -16.68
N ASP A 269 13.36 -1.18 -16.15
CA ASP A 269 12.15 -0.99 -16.97
C ASP A 269 12.35 0.20 -17.95
N ALA A 270 11.63 0.14 -19.07
CA ALA A 270 11.75 1.12 -20.15
C ALA A 270 11.45 2.55 -19.68
N ARG A 271 10.53 2.71 -18.73
CA ARG A 271 10.18 4.01 -18.15
C ARG A 271 11.36 4.63 -17.39
N THR A 272 12.07 3.88 -16.57
CA THR A 272 13.25 4.38 -15.84
C THR A 272 14.36 4.78 -16.81
N GLN A 273 14.56 4.01 -17.88
CA GLN A 273 15.51 4.37 -18.94
C GLN A 273 15.11 5.67 -19.66
N ALA A 274 13.82 5.86 -19.96
CA ALA A 274 13.34 7.09 -20.56
C ALA A 274 13.52 8.31 -19.63
N LEU A 275 13.34 8.14 -18.32
CA LEU A 275 13.64 9.18 -17.33
C LEU A 275 15.14 9.51 -17.24
N HIS A 276 16.03 8.51 -17.33
CA HIS A 276 17.47 8.79 -17.40
C HIS A 276 17.85 9.49 -18.70
N ALA A 277 17.25 9.11 -19.84
CA ALA A 277 17.44 9.82 -21.10
C ALA A 277 16.98 11.28 -21.02
N ARG A 278 15.88 11.56 -20.30
CA ARG A 278 15.47 12.94 -20.00
C ARG A 278 16.57 13.69 -19.24
N LEU A 279 17.15 13.10 -18.19
CA LEU A 279 18.23 13.72 -17.43
C LEU A 279 19.48 13.98 -18.29
N LEU A 280 19.84 13.04 -19.16
CA LEU A 280 20.93 13.20 -20.13
C LEU A 280 20.66 14.40 -21.05
N ALA A 281 19.45 14.47 -21.61
CA ALA A 281 19.03 15.55 -22.49
C ALA A 281 19.02 16.92 -21.81
N ASP A 282 18.55 17.00 -20.56
CA ASP A 282 18.54 18.25 -19.80
C ASP A 282 19.95 18.74 -19.44
N ASN A 283 20.94 17.85 -19.47
CA ASN A 283 22.36 18.17 -19.35
C ASN A 283 23.08 18.29 -20.72
N GLY A 284 22.33 18.39 -21.82
CA GLY A 284 22.86 18.59 -23.17
C GLY A 284 23.49 17.35 -23.81
N ARG A 285 23.40 16.16 -23.18
CA ARG A 285 23.93 14.89 -23.69
C ARG A 285 22.92 14.20 -24.59
N TYR A 286 22.55 14.87 -25.67
CA TYR A 286 21.45 14.47 -26.54
C TYR A 286 21.68 13.14 -27.27
N ASP A 287 22.90 12.89 -27.77
CA ASP A 287 23.19 11.65 -28.52
C ASP A 287 23.11 10.42 -27.62
N GLU A 288 23.56 10.54 -26.37
CA GLU A 288 23.45 9.47 -25.37
C GLU A 288 21.99 9.25 -24.93
N ALA A 289 21.22 10.32 -24.80
CA ALA A 289 19.78 10.22 -24.55
C ALA A 289 19.07 9.47 -25.68
N LEU A 290 19.34 9.82 -26.94
CA LEU A 290 18.74 9.15 -28.10
C LEU A 290 19.16 7.68 -28.20
N ALA A 291 20.44 7.36 -28.00
CA ALA A 291 20.92 5.97 -27.99
C ALA A 291 20.20 5.11 -26.94
N LEU A 292 19.80 5.69 -25.81
CA LEU A 292 19.02 5.01 -24.78
C LEU A 292 17.54 4.85 -25.15
N LEU A 293 16.98 5.81 -25.89
CA LEU A 293 15.55 5.88 -26.24
C LEU A 293 15.17 5.08 -27.49
N GLU A 294 16.02 5.09 -28.53
CA GLU A 294 15.75 4.47 -29.83
C GLU A 294 15.24 3.02 -29.73
N PRO A 295 15.83 2.13 -28.90
CA PRO A 295 15.35 0.75 -28.76
C PRO A 295 13.98 0.61 -28.07
N LYS A 296 13.40 1.71 -27.56
CA LYS A 296 12.21 1.73 -26.70
C LYS A 296 11.04 2.53 -27.28
N LEU A 297 11.22 3.20 -28.42
CA LEU A 297 10.19 4.05 -29.03
C LEU A 297 8.87 3.31 -29.29
N ASP A 298 8.94 2.01 -29.62
CA ASP A 298 7.74 1.20 -29.90
C ASP A 298 7.03 0.67 -28.64
N ALA A 299 7.69 0.72 -27.47
CA ALA A 299 7.25 0.03 -26.26
C ALA A 299 6.89 0.96 -25.10
N GLU A 300 7.45 2.17 -25.05
CA GLU A 300 7.31 3.09 -23.93
C GLU A 300 6.90 4.49 -24.42
N PRO A 301 5.67 4.95 -24.14
CA PRO A 301 5.20 6.27 -24.55
C PRO A 301 6.08 7.41 -24.05
N LEU A 302 6.61 7.30 -22.82
CA LEU A 302 7.53 8.30 -22.29
C LEU A 302 8.82 8.39 -23.13
N ALA A 303 9.28 7.27 -23.70
CA ALA A 303 10.49 7.29 -24.53
C ALA A 303 10.27 8.10 -25.82
N VAL A 304 9.08 7.99 -26.43
CA VAL A 304 8.68 8.79 -27.59
C VAL A 304 8.64 10.28 -27.23
N GLU A 305 7.97 10.64 -26.14
CA GLU A 305 7.87 12.03 -25.70
C GLU A 305 9.25 12.66 -25.47
N VAL A 306 10.15 11.92 -24.81
CA VAL A 306 11.53 12.40 -24.58
C VAL A 306 12.30 12.53 -25.89
N ALA A 307 12.19 11.55 -26.80
CA ALA A 307 12.90 11.59 -28.07
C ALA A 307 12.44 12.77 -28.95
N LEU A 308 11.14 13.05 -29.00
CA LEU A 308 10.59 14.21 -29.73
C LEU A 308 11.18 15.54 -29.22
N GLU A 309 11.25 15.70 -27.89
CA GLU A 309 11.87 16.88 -27.31
C GLU A 309 13.37 16.98 -27.61
N VAL A 310 14.10 15.86 -27.57
CA VAL A 310 15.52 15.83 -27.89
C VAL A 310 15.77 16.19 -29.36
N TYR A 311 15.02 15.60 -30.29
CA TYR A 311 15.12 15.94 -31.71
C TYR A 311 14.81 17.42 -31.97
N ALA A 312 13.77 17.96 -31.33
CA ALA A 312 13.44 19.37 -31.44
C ALA A 312 14.54 20.29 -30.90
N LYS A 313 15.12 19.98 -29.73
CA LYS A 313 16.25 20.72 -29.14
C LYS A 313 17.50 20.67 -30.04
N GLN A 314 17.70 19.59 -30.79
CA GLN A 314 18.74 19.47 -31.81
C GLN A 314 18.39 20.16 -33.15
N GLY A 315 17.21 20.77 -33.28
CA GLY A 315 16.74 21.39 -34.52
C GLY A 315 16.32 20.40 -35.61
N ARG A 316 16.18 19.11 -35.27
CA ARG A 316 15.85 18.01 -36.20
C ARG A 316 14.35 17.87 -36.37
N GLY A 317 13.72 18.90 -36.95
CA GLY A 317 12.27 18.96 -37.17
C GLY A 317 11.73 17.82 -38.01
N ASP A 318 12.51 17.39 -39.00
CA ASP A 318 12.24 16.23 -39.85
C ASP A 318 12.03 14.95 -39.04
N LYS A 319 12.85 14.73 -38.01
CA LYS A 319 12.73 13.57 -37.11
C LYS A 319 11.55 13.69 -36.17
N VAL A 320 11.25 14.91 -35.70
CA VAL A 320 10.07 15.16 -34.86
C VAL A 320 8.80 14.87 -35.65
N GLU A 321 8.70 15.35 -36.89
CA GLU A 321 7.57 15.10 -37.78
C GLU A 321 7.39 13.61 -38.07
N ALA A 322 8.47 12.92 -38.47
CA ALA A 322 8.43 11.49 -38.75
C ALA A 322 7.95 10.68 -37.54
N LEU A 323 8.55 10.91 -36.37
CA LEU A 323 8.18 10.19 -35.15
C LEU A 323 6.77 10.54 -34.67
N ALA A 324 6.32 11.78 -34.81
CA ALA A 324 4.96 12.20 -34.46
C ALA A 324 3.91 11.62 -35.41
N ALA A 325 4.24 11.42 -36.69
CA ALA A 325 3.35 10.81 -37.68
C ALA A 325 2.98 9.37 -37.29
N ASP A 326 3.92 8.61 -36.73
CA ASP A 326 3.73 7.23 -36.27
C ASP A 326 2.88 7.12 -34.99
N GLN A 327 2.65 8.24 -34.28
CA GLN A 327 1.83 8.25 -33.07
C GLN A 327 0.33 8.34 -33.39
N PRO A 328 -0.55 7.79 -32.54
CA PRO A 328 -1.99 7.95 -32.71
C PRO A 328 -2.41 9.42 -32.75
N ALA A 329 -3.39 9.73 -33.60
CA ALA A 329 -4.00 11.05 -33.63
C ALA A 329 -4.68 11.35 -32.27
N GLY A 330 -4.41 12.52 -31.69
CA GLY A 330 -4.90 12.88 -30.35
C GLY A 330 -4.01 12.39 -29.18
N SER A 331 -2.86 11.75 -29.45
CA SER A 331 -1.89 11.38 -28.42
C SER A 331 -1.20 12.59 -27.79
N THR A 332 -0.82 12.47 -26.52
CA THR A 332 0.00 13.48 -25.82
C THR A 332 1.34 13.67 -26.51
N ALA A 333 1.93 12.61 -27.08
CA ALA A 333 3.17 12.65 -27.83
C ALA A 333 3.12 13.65 -29.01
N ARG A 334 2.02 13.71 -29.79
CA ARG A 334 1.89 14.70 -30.88
C ARG A 334 1.79 16.13 -30.37
N LEU A 335 1.14 16.36 -29.22
CA LEU A 335 1.10 17.69 -28.58
C LEU A 335 2.48 18.08 -28.02
N SER A 336 3.20 17.13 -27.43
CA SER A 336 4.58 17.34 -26.97
C SER A 336 5.51 17.66 -28.14
N ALA A 337 5.38 16.95 -29.27
CA ALA A 337 6.11 17.24 -30.51
C ALA A 337 5.84 18.68 -30.99
N ALA A 338 4.57 19.08 -31.06
CA ALA A 338 4.21 20.43 -31.46
C ALA A 338 4.78 21.50 -30.52
N THR A 339 4.71 21.26 -29.20
CA THR A 339 5.28 22.16 -28.18
C THR A 339 6.79 22.27 -28.31
N ALA A 340 7.47 21.15 -28.56
CA ALA A 340 8.91 21.10 -28.74
C ALA A 340 9.35 21.84 -30.01
N LEU A 341 8.66 21.65 -31.14
CA LEU A 341 8.89 22.39 -32.38
C LEU A 341 8.67 23.89 -32.20
N ALA A 342 7.57 24.28 -31.52
CA ALA A 342 7.30 25.68 -31.23
C ALA A 342 8.41 26.31 -30.36
N SER A 343 8.90 25.57 -29.36
CA SER A 343 10.02 26.00 -28.51
C SER A 343 11.32 26.14 -29.30
N ALA A 344 11.51 25.30 -30.32
CA ALA A 344 12.61 25.38 -31.29
C ALA A 344 12.39 26.44 -32.40
N LYS A 345 11.32 27.26 -32.29
CA LYS A 345 10.91 28.27 -33.29
C LYS A 345 10.56 27.70 -34.66
N GLN A 346 10.22 26.41 -34.73
CA GLN A 346 9.74 25.72 -35.92
C GLN A 346 8.21 25.75 -35.95
N TYR A 347 7.66 26.94 -36.16
CA TYR A 347 6.25 27.20 -35.90
C TYR A 347 5.28 26.60 -36.94
N ALA A 348 5.68 26.57 -38.22
CA ALA A 348 4.86 25.97 -39.26
C ALA A 348 4.60 24.46 -39.03
N PRO A 349 5.62 23.62 -38.78
CA PRO A 349 5.37 22.21 -38.49
C PRO A 349 4.75 21.98 -37.12
N ALA A 350 5.05 22.83 -36.13
CA ALA A 350 4.35 22.82 -34.84
C ALA A 350 2.84 22.98 -35.04
N LEU A 351 2.43 23.98 -35.82
CA LEU A 351 1.04 24.27 -36.10
C LEU A 351 0.33 23.11 -36.81
N LEU A 352 0.95 22.54 -37.86
CA LEU A 352 0.39 21.39 -38.58
C LEU A 352 0.14 20.20 -37.65
N LEU A 353 1.07 19.94 -36.72
CA LEU A 353 0.88 18.89 -35.70
C LEU A 353 -0.26 19.23 -34.75
N VAL A 354 -0.40 20.48 -34.28
CA VAL A 354 -1.53 20.86 -33.42
C VAL A 354 -2.84 20.70 -34.19
N GLU A 355 -2.95 21.20 -35.41
CA GLU A 355 -4.18 21.12 -36.22
C GLU A 355 -4.59 19.65 -36.48
N GLY A 356 -3.64 18.81 -36.91
CA GLY A 356 -3.88 17.38 -37.13
C GLY A 356 -4.24 16.61 -35.85
N THR A 357 -3.67 17.01 -34.70
CA THR A 357 -3.99 16.41 -33.40
C THR A 357 -5.36 16.87 -32.89
N CYS A 358 -5.68 18.15 -33.04
CA CYS A 358 -6.95 18.72 -32.64
C CYS A 358 -8.13 18.22 -33.49
N ALA A 359 -7.90 17.94 -34.77
CA ALA A 359 -8.91 17.34 -35.65
C ALA A 359 -9.38 15.94 -35.19
N ALA A 360 -8.56 15.24 -34.41
CA ALA A 360 -8.92 13.94 -33.84
C ALA A 360 -9.73 14.04 -32.54
N TYR A 361 -9.76 15.20 -31.88
CA TYR A 361 -10.62 15.41 -30.72
C TYR A 361 -12.06 15.70 -31.15
N SER A 362 -13.02 15.22 -30.37
CA SER A 362 -14.45 15.50 -30.55
C SER A 362 -15.02 16.26 -29.35
N GLY A 363 -16.15 16.95 -29.57
CA GLY A 363 -16.90 17.63 -28.51
C GLY A 363 -16.15 18.79 -27.85
N LYS A 364 -16.16 18.85 -26.50
CA LYS A 364 -15.56 19.95 -25.72
C LYS A 364 -14.05 20.07 -25.89
N ASN A 365 -13.36 18.95 -26.14
CA ASN A 365 -11.90 18.93 -26.31
C ASN A 365 -11.50 19.54 -27.65
N ALA A 366 -12.28 19.34 -28.71
CA ALA A 366 -12.07 20.01 -30.00
C ALA A 366 -12.11 21.54 -29.85
N ALA A 367 -13.12 22.07 -29.15
CA ALA A 367 -13.29 23.51 -28.96
C ALA A 367 -12.17 24.16 -28.11
N LEU A 368 -11.64 23.44 -27.11
CA LEU A 368 -10.46 23.89 -26.35
C LEU A 368 -9.20 23.88 -27.20
N CYS A 369 -9.05 22.86 -28.04
CA CYS A 369 -7.90 22.68 -28.93
C CYS A 369 -7.87 23.75 -30.04
N THR A 370 -9.02 24.07 -30.65
CA THR A 370 -9.14 25.18 -31.62
C THR A 370 -8.78 26.53 -31.01
N LYS A 371 -9.18 26.80 -29.76
CA LYS A 371 -8.79 28.03 -29.06
C LYS A 371 -7.27 28.13 -28.86
N LEU A 372 -6.61 27.01 -28.55
CA LEU A 372 -5.15 26.93 -28.44
C LEU A 372 -4.45 27.21 -29.78
N VAL A 373 -4.98 26.66 -30.88
CA VAL A 373 -4.50 26.93 -32.25
C VAL A 373 -4.66 28.42 -32.61
N ASP A 374 -5.83 29.01 -32.36
CA ASP A 374 -6.11 30.42 -32.67
C ASP A 374 -5.25 31.42 -31.88
N VAL A 375 -4.90 31.07 -30.63
CA VAL A 375 -3.97 31.88 -29.82
C VAL A 375 -2.55 31.77 -30.37
N SER A 376 -2.16 30.57 -30.80
CA SER A 376 -0.84 30.32 -31.40
C SER A 376 -0.66 31.06 -32.72
N HIS A 377 -1.62 30.98 -33.64
CA HIS A 377 -1.65 31.74 -34.90
C HIS A 377 -1.49 33.25 -34.69
N ARG A 378 -2.19 33.82 -33.70
CA ARG A 378 -2.10 35.25 -33.37
C ARG A 378 -0.78 35.67 -32.74
N GLY A 379 -0.10 34.75 -32.05
CA GLY A 379 1.24 34.97 -31.50
C GLY A 379 2.35 34.92 -32.55
N LEU A 380 2.16 34.17 -33.63
CA LEU A 380 3.12 34.01 -34.73
C LEU A 380 3.07 35.12 -35.79
N GLY A 381 1.97 35.89 -35.83
CA GLY A 381 1.80 37.05 -36.70
C GLY A 381 2.37 38.36 -36.15
N ARG A 382 3.16 38.32 -35.07
CA ARG A 382 3.95 39.43 -34.50
C ARG A 382 5.41 39.01 -34.45
#